data_AF-A0A959GN64-F1
#
_entry.id   AF-A0A959GN64-F1
#
_cell.length_a   1.000
_cell.length_b   1.000
_cell.length_c   1.000
_cell.angle_alpha   90.00
_cell.angle_beta   90.00
_cell.angle_gamma   90.00
#
_symmetry.space_group_name_H-M   'P 1'
#
loop_
_entity.id
_entity.type
_entity.pdbx_description
1 polymer ?
#
loop_
_entity_poly.entity_id
_entity_poly.type
_entity_poly.pdbx_seq_one_letter_code
_entity_poly.pdbx_strand_id
1 'polypeptide(L)'
;MKKATFFILLLLLFNPLWAQKKSAEPSEETLPVELNFSLEGGFYPDEVVVELSAPGATAYFTIDGSTPSRNSQRYKRALHFKQTTVLRAVAYRSDGRESPVLGHTYFIGEPRTDFAVVSIGISPNVLFHPRSGLFMLGNNVVDTLWKKPGANFWSRSEFPASVEFFETDGRCAYRNQSGFRLFGGMSRLFPQKSIAIVARSRYGDSRIRHKVFGKGGLNKFKFLVLRNSGSDFGKTHFRDALMTGLVDEWDIDKQDYRPVHVYINGQYWGIYNIREKVNRFFIAGHHPEVDNDSIDLIEHRYTRKRGSTRHYLNLLSFLEKNSLANPANYAYVQTQMDVQNFMDYQIAQIYFDNQDAGGNIKFWRPHKPGGRWRWILYDTDWGFGLHGRDTYKHNSLAFHTNPDGPSWPNPPWSTFLLRKLLENEEFEKAFVNRFAG
;
A
#
# COMPACT_ATOMS: atom_id res chain seq x y z
N MET A 1 -55.13 -73.13 3.76
CA MET A 1 -55.35 -72.31 2.55
C MET A 1 -54.54 -71.03 2.65
N LYS A 2 -53.81 -70.67 1.57
CA LYS A 2 -52.93 -69.49 1.36
C LYS A 2 -51.63 -69.48 2.19
N LYS A 3 -50.48 -69.99 1.72
CA LYS A 3 -49.52 -69.53 0.67
C LYS A 3 -48.98 -68.11 0.88
N ALA A 4 -47.74 -68.02 1.38
CA ALA A 4 -46.84 -66.89 1.19
C ALA A 4 -45.57 -67.40 0.49
N THR A 5 -45.23 -66.76 -0.62
CA THR A 5 -44.15 -67.11 -1.54
C THR A 5 -42.89 -66.34 -1.13
N PHE A 6 -41.76 -67.02 -0.96
CA PHE A 6 -40.43 -66.42 -0.83
C PHE A 6 -39.62 -66.82 -2.07
N PHE A 7 -39.15 -65.84 -2.84
CA PHE A 7 -38.27 -66.05 -3.98
C PHE A 7 -36.85 -65.60 -3.60
N ILE A 8 -35.89 -66.50 -3.83
CA ILE A 8 -34.46 -66.34 -3.59
C ILE A 8 -33.87 -65.51 -4.73
N LEU A 9 -33.07 -64.48 -4.43
CA LEU A 9 -32.15 -63.88 -5.39
C LEU A 9 -30.73 -63.81 -4.81
N LEU A 10 -29.81 -64.39 -5.56
CA LEU A 10 -28.36 -64.47 -5.36
C LEU A 10 -27.74 -63.05 -5.24
N LEU A 11 -26.92 -62.81 -4.21
CA LEU A 11 -26.04 -61.64 -4.13
C LEU A 11 -24.58 -62.13 -4.06
N LEU A 12 -23.83 -61.83 -5.11
CA LEU A 12 -22.41 -62.13 -5.27
C LEU A 12 -21.56 -61.22 -4.39
N LEU A 13 -20.57 -61.85 -3.75
CA LEU A 13 -19.57 -61.27 -2.86
C LEU A 13 -18.61 -60.32 -3.60
N PHE A 14 -18.42 -59.11 -3.07
CA PHE A 14 -17.22 -58.30 -3.29
C PHE A 14 -16.75 -57.73 -1.95
N ASN A 15 -15.68 -58.29 -1.40
CA ASN A 15 -14.92 -57.73 -0.29
C ASN A 15 -13.78 -56.88 -0.86
N PRO A 16 -13.74 -55.55 -0.65
CA PRO A 16 -12.53 -54.78 -0.90
C PRO A 16 -11.64 -54.86 0.35
N LEU A 17 -10.49 -55.52 0.21
CA LEU A 17 -9.37 -55.41 1.14
C LEU A 17 -8.92 -53.95 1.22
N TRP A 18 -9.20 -53.28 2.34
CA TRP A 18 -8.63 -51.98 2.64
C TRP A 18 -7.15 -52.14 3.01
N ALA A 19 -6.27 -51.84 2.07
CA ALA A 19 -4.86 -51.61 2.35
C ALA A 19 -4.72 -50.28 3.12
N GLN A 20 -4.47 -50.37 4.42
CA GLN A 20 -4.14 -49.23 5.27
C GLN A 20 -2.78 -48.67 4.82
N LYS A 21 -2.81 -47.59 4.03
CA LYS A 21 -1.61 -46.90 3.55
C LYS A 21 -0.96 -46.20 4.75
N LYS A 22 0.06 -46.84 5.34
CA LYS A 22 0.93 -46.24 6.36
C LYS A 22 1.52 -44.96 5.75
N SER A 23 1.21 -43.80 6.30
CA SER A 23 1.86 -42.54 5.92
C SER A 23 3.34 -42.68 6.23
N ALA A 24 4.19 -42.68 5.20
CA ALA A 24 5.62 -42.63 5.38
C ALA A 24 5.98 -41.32 6.10
N GLU A 25 6.71 -41.41 7.21
CA GLU A 25 7.39 -40.24 7.77
C GLU A 25 8.28 -39.64 6.67
N PRO A 26 8.34 -38.31 6.52
CA PRO A 26 9.19 -37.69 5.51
C PRO A 26 10.63 -38.15 5.75
N SER A 27 11.30 -38.69 4.73
CA SER A 27 12.74 -38.94 4.82
C SER A 27 13.46 -37.61 5.11
N GLU A 28 14.59 -37.63 5.81
CA GLU A 28 15.45 -36.45 6.07
C GLU A 28 15.81 -35.67 4.78
N GLU A 29 15.67 -36.31 3.62
CA GLU A 29 15.83 -35.72 2.29
C GLU A 29 14.69 -34.79 1.86
N THR A 30 13.55 -34.76 2.56
CA THR A 30 12.38 -33.92 2.21
C THR A 30 12.10 -32.78 3.19
N LEU A 31 12.77 -32.77 4.35
CA LEU A 31 12.60 -31.71 5.34
C LEU A 31 13.19 -30.37 4.86
N PRO A 32 12.53 -29.24 5.13
CA PRO A 32 13.07 -27.92 4.81
C PRO A 32 14.37 -27.68 5.58
N VAL A 33 15.28 -26.89 5.00
CA VAL A 33 16.51 -26.49 5.71
C VAL A 33 16.14 -25.54 6.83
N GLU A 34 16.34 -25.97 8.08
CA GLU A 34 16.08 -25.15 9.26
C GLU A 34 17.22 -24.16 9.51
N LEU A 35 16.84 -22.97 9.96
CA LEU A 35 17.73 -21.93 10.43
C LEU A 35 17.05 -21.23 11.60
N ASN A 36 17.67 -21.31 12.77
CA ASN A 36 17.13 -20.78 14.02
C ASN A 36 18.08 -19.74 14.61
N PHE A 37 17.51 -18.72 15.23
CA PHE A 37 18.21 -17.67 15.97
C PHE A 37 17.99 -17.95 17.46
N SER A 38 19.03 -17.84 18.29
CA SER A 38 18.90 -18.04 19.75
C SER A 38 18.09 -16.94 20.43
N LEU A 39 18.00 -15.77 19.78
CA LEU A 39 17.30 -14.60 20.28
C LEU A 39 16.51 -13.93 19.16
N GLU A 40 15.24 -13.65 19.44
CA GLU A 40 14.33 -12.97 18.53
C GLU A 40 14.71 -11.50 18.33
N GLY A 41 14.36 -10.93 17.18
CA GLY A 41 14.58 -9.50 16.91
C GLY A 41 13.60 -8.67 17.75
N GLY A 42 14.05 -7.52 18.25
CA GLY A 42 13.31 -6.71 19.21
C GLY A 42 14.16 -5.60 19.83
N PHE A 43 13.65 -5.01 20.92
CA PHE A 43 14.26 -3.89 21.63
C PHE A 43 15.00 -4.36 22.87
N TYR A 44 16.24 -3.90 23.04
CA TYR A 44 17.13 -4.30 24.13
C TYR A 44 17.84 -3.06 24.68
N PRO A 45 17.97 -2.93 26.02
CA PRO A 45 18.65 -1.78 26.62
C PRO A 45 20.16 -1.81 26.39
N ASP A 46 20.74 -3.01 26.32
CA ASP A 46 22.17 -3.25 26.28
C ASP A 46 22.55 -4.28 25.20
N GLU A 47 23.84 -4.59 25.09
CA GLU A 47 24.39 -5.57 24.16
C GLU A 47 23.63 -6.90 24.20
N VAL A 48 23.41 -7.47 23.01
CA VAL A 48 22.86 -8.82 22.86
C VAL A 48 23.85 -9.76 22.20
N VAL A 49 23.76 -11.03 22.56
CA VAL A 49 24.53 -12.13 21.98
C VAL A 49 23.57 -13.06 21.24
N VAL A 50 23.80 -13.25 19.95
CA VAL A 50 22.93 -14.03 19.06
C VAL A 50 23.72 -15.19 18.47
N GLU A 51 23.16 -16.39 18.59
CA GLU A 51 23.68 -17.61 18.00
C GLU A 51 22.75 -18.09 16.89
N LEU A 52 23.33 -18.68 15.84
CA LEU A 52 22.60 -19.29 14.74
C LEU A 52 22.76 -20.81 14.80
N SER A 53 21.67 -21.55 14.66
CA SER A 53 21.68 -23.01 14.56
C SER A 53 21.04 -23.43 13.24
N ALA A 54 21.74 -24.29 12.49
CA ALA A 54 21.25 -24.85 11.22
C ALA A 54 21.68 -26.32 11.12
N PRO A 55 20.99 -27.25 11.80
CA PRO A 55 21.35 -28.67 11.80
C PRO A 55 21.47 -29.24 10.38
N GLY A 56 22.57 -29.93 10.10
CA GLY A 56 22.83 -30.52 8.77
C GLY A 56 23.13 -29.51 7.65
N ALA A 57 23.27 -28.22 7.96
CA ALA A 57 23.53 -27.15 7.00
C ALA A 57 24.62 -26.20 7.49
N THR A 58 25.08 -25.32 6.60
CA THR A 58 25.99 -24.23 6.94
C THR A 58 25.26 -22.89 6.83
N ALA A 59 25.21 -22.14 7.92
CA ALA A 59 24.62 -20.80 7.96
C ALA A 59 25.60 -19.72 7.48
N TYR A 60 25.08 -18.76 6.73
CA TYR A 60 25.76 -17.57 6.24
C TYR A 60 24.91 -16.34 6.56
N PHE A 61 25.55 -15.22 6.88
CA PHE A 61 24.85 -14.03 7.34
C PHE A 61 25.46 -12.73 6.83
N THR A 62 24.68 -11.67 6.96
CA THR A 62 25.03 -10.27 6.67
C THR A 62 24.45 -9.36 7.75
N ILE A 63 25.12 -8.25 8.03
CA ILE A 63 24.72 -7.25 9.03
C ILE A 63 24.50 -5.84 8.46
N ASP A 64 24.71 -5.69 7.14
CA ASP A 64 24.56 -4.44 6.39
C ASP A 64 23.23 -4.35 5.64
N GLY A 65 22.35 -5.36 5.82
CA GLY A 65 21.09 -5.50 5.11
C GLY A 65 21.19 -6.19 3.75
N SER A 66 22.37 -6.54 3.25
CA SER A 66 22.51 -7.29 1.99
C SER A 66 21.89 -8.69 2.06
N THR A 67 21.42 -9.22 0.92
CA THR A 67 20.88 -10.59 0.88
C THR A 67 22.02 -11.59 1.10
N PRO A 68 21.95 -12.42 2.15
CA PRO A 68 23.02 -13.38 2.44
C PRO A 68 23.05 -14.49 1.39
N SER A 69 24.24 -15.02 1.13
CA SER A 69 24.50 -16.09 0.16
C SER A 69 25.71 -16.93 0.60
N ARG A 70 26.09 -17.95 -0.17
CA ARG A 70 27.32 -18.74 0.07
C ARG A 70 28.61 -17.89 0.05
N ASN A 71 28.57 -16.70 -0.54
CA ASN A 71 29.69 -15.75 -0.57
C ASN A 71 29.70 -14.78 0.62
N SER A 72 28.66 -14.82 1.47
CA SER A 72 28.58 -14.00 2.68
C SER A 72 29.40 -14.60 3.81
N GLN A 73 29.38 -13.96 4.98
CA GLN A 73 30.15 -14.44 6.12
C GLN A 73 29.55 -15.75 6.66
N ARG A 74 30.34 -16.81 6.67
CA ARG A 74 29.95 -18.09 7.29
C ARG A 74 29.86 -17.91 8.81
N TYR A 75 28.75 -18.33 9.40
CA TYR A 75 28.57 -18.36 10.85
C TYR A 75 29.51 -19.40 11.48
N LYS A 76 30.22 -19.00 12.54
CA LYS A 76 31.20 -19.84 13.25
C LYS A 76 31.17 -19.69 14.78
N ARG A 77 30.66 -18.57 15.28
CA ARG A 77 30.61 -18.19 16.70
C ARG A 77 29.49 -17.19 16.91
N ALA A 78 29.07 -17.04 18.17
CA ALA A 78 28.08 -16.06 18.59
C ALA A 78 28.40 -14.64 18.09
N LEU A 79 27.36 -13.90 17.75
CA LEU A 79 27.40 -12.53 17.23
C LEU A 79 27.03 -11.56 18.34
N HIS A 80 27.83 -10.51 18.51
CA HIS A 80 27.68 -9.51 19.56
C HIS A 80 27.20 -8.19 18.96
N PHE A 81 26.06 -7.69 19.39
CA PHE A 81 25.49 -6.44 18.90
C PHE A 81 25.39 -5.40 20.02
N LYS A 82 26.22 -4.35 19.93
CA LYS A 82 26.26 -3.21 20.86
C LYS A 82 25.52 -1.98 20.34
N GLN A 83 24.96 -2.07 19.14
CA GLN A 83 24.24 -1.00 18.45
C GLN A 83 23.16 -1.62 17.56
N THR A 84 22.15 -0.83 17.20
CA THR A 84 21.06 -1.29 16.35
C THR A 84 21.58 -1.92 15.06
N THR A 85 21.22 -3.19 14.84
CA THR A 85 21.76 -4.01 13.74
C THR A 85 20.66 -4.87 13.12
N VAL A 86 20.61 -4.91 11.79
CA VAL A 86 19.81 -5.90 11.06
C VAL A 86 20.68 -7.10 10.74
N LEU A 87 20.33 -8.28 11.26
CA LEU A 87 20.97 -9.54 10.93
C LEU A 87 20.10 -10.29 9.94
N ARG A 88 20.64 -10.59 8.75
CA ARG A 88 19.99 -11.47 7.76
C ARG A 88 20.82 -12.73 7.61
N ALA A 89 20.17 -13.90 7.57
CA ALA A 89 20.86 -15.17 7.44
C ALA A 89 20.14 -16.17 6.52
N VAL A 90 20.91 -17.09 5.96
CA VAL A 90 20.46 -18.23 5.13
C VAL A 90 21.33 -19.43 5.44
N ALA A 91 20.76 -20.63 5.43
CA ALA A 91 21.47 -21.88 5.61
C ALA A 91 21.49 -22.69 4.31
N TYR A 92 22.61 -23.35 4.04
CA TYR A 92 22.81 -24.19 2.86
C TYR A 92 23.19 -25.62 3.25
N ARG A 93 22.46 -26.60 2.74
CA ARG A 93 22.85 -28.01 2.80
C ARG A 93 23.90 -28.33 1.72
N SER A 94 24.61 -29.43 1.91
CA SER A 94 25.59 -29.97 0.95
C SER A 94 24.96 -30.37 -0.38
N ASP A 95 23.70 -30.80 -0.37
CA ASP A 95 22.91 -31.19 -1.55
C ASP A 95 22.40 -30.00 -2.39
N GLY A 96 22.71 -28.76 -1.99
CA GLY A 96 22.34 -27.55 -2.72
C GLY A 96 21.08 -26.84 -2.19
N ARG A 97 20.25 -27.49 -1.37
CA ARG A 97 19.05 -26.85 -0.79
C ARG A 97 19.42 -25.71 0.16
N GLU A 98 18.54 -24.72 0.23
CA GLU A 98 18.69 -23.56 1.10
C GLU A 98 17.46 -23.34 2.00
N SER A 99 17.67 -22.69 3.15
CA SER A 99 16.58 -22.17 3.96
C SER A 99 16.00 -20.92 3.29
N PRO A 100 14.80 -20.47 3.68
CA PRO A 100 14.41 -19.09 3.46
C PRO A 100 15.44 -18.11 4.04
N VAL A 101 15.54 -16.92 3.45
CA VAL A 101 16.28 -15.82 4.08
C VAL A 101 15.47 -15.29 5.26
N LEU A 102 16.03 -15.36 6.45
CA LEU A 102 15.46 -14.83 7.68
C LEU A 102 16.14 -13.50 8.04
N GLY A 103 15.40 -12.57 8.63
CA GLY A 103 15.90 -11.25 9.01
C GLY A 103 15.36 -10.82 10.36
N HIS A 104 16.26 -10.40 11.25
CA HIS A 104 15.96 -9.93 12.60
C HIS A 104 16.68 -8.59 12.82
N THR A 105 15.95 -7.60 13.32
CA THR A 105 16.54 -6.33 13.77
C THR A 105 16.62 -6.34 15.28
N TYR A 106 17.82 -6.09 15.80
CA TYR A 106 18.08 -5.89 17.22
C TYR A 106 18.26 -4.40 17.44
N PHE A 107 17.30 -3.75 18.11
CA PHE A 107 17.36 -2.34 18.48
C PHE A 107 18.06 -2.21 19.83
N ILE A 108 19.25 -1.62 19.87
CA ILE A 108 20.10 -1.60 21.07
C ILE A 108 20.20 -0.19 21.60
N GLY A 109 19.71 0.03 22.83
CA GLY A 109 19.72 1.35 23.47
C GLY A 109 18.86 2.39 22.78
N GLU A 110 17.92 1.99 21.93
CA GLU A 110 16.99 2.92 21.28
C GLU A 110 16.00 3.49 22.30
N PRO A 111 15.64 4.79 22.20
CA PRO A 111 14.70 5.40 23.13
C PRO A 111 13.31 4.78 23.01
N ARG A 112 12.60 4.73 24.14
CA ARG A 112 11.18 4.36 24.15
C ARG A 112 10.38 5.32 23.26
N THR A 113 9.42 4.79 22.52
CA THR A 113 8.55 5.54 21.62
C THR A 113 7.10 5.07 21.75
N ASP A 114 6.16 5.97 21.50
CA ASP A 114 4.73 5.68 21.40
C ASP A 114 4.30 5.44 19.94
N PHE A 115 5.25 5.42 19.00
CA PHE A 115 5.00 5.04 17.61
C PHE A 115 5.38 3.59 17.36
N ALA A 116 4.64 2.94 16.46
CA ALA A 116 5.08 1.66 15.92
C ALA A 116 6.39 1.85 15.13
N VAL A 117 7.14 0.75 14.95
CA VAL A 117 8.44 0.77 14.29
C VAL A 117 8.44 -0.18 13.10
N VAL A 118 8.96 0.27 11.96
CA VAL A 118 9.21 -0.57 10.79
C VAL A 118 10.71 -0.67 10.55
N SER A 119 11.24 -1.88 10.48
CA SER A 119 12.63 -2.13 10.06
C SER A 119 12.67 -2.76 8.68
N ILE A 120 13.64 -2.33 7.87
CA ILE A 120 13.88 -2.83 6.52
C ILE A 120 15.35 -3.23 6.38
N GLY A 121 15.60 -4.52 6.12
CA GLY A 121 16.89 -5.03 5.67
C GLY A 121 16.92 -5.18 4.16
N ILE A 122 17.71 -4.35 3.46
CA ILE A 122 17.83 -4.35 2.00
C ILE A 122 19.28 -4.11 1.57
N SER A 123 19.72 -4.73 0.47
CA SER A 123 21.08 -4.56 -0.03
C SER A 123 21.43 -3.08 -0.24
N PRO A 124 22.50 -2.55 0.39
CA PRO A 124 22.90 -1.15 0.25
C PRO A 124 23.08 -0.70 -1.21
N ASN A 125 23.60 -1.58 -2.07
CA ASN A 125 23.76 -1.29 -3.50
C ASN A 125 22.42 -1.06 -4.24
N VAL A 126 21.32 -1.65 -3.78
CA VAL A 126 19.99 -1.36 -4.35
C VAL A 126 19.61 0.10 -4.10
N LEU A 127 20.05 0.68 -2.98
CA LEU A 127 19.74 2.06 -2.62
C LEU A 127 20.79 3.04 -3.14
N PHE A 128 22.07 2.75 -2.97
CA PHE A 128 23.15 3.73 -3.04
C PHE A 128 24.25 3.42 -4.07
N HIS A 129 24.11 2.37 -4.87
CA HIS A 129 25.09 2.14 -5.94
C HIS A 129 25.13 3.36 -6.88
N PRO A 130 26.30 3.96 -7.17
CA PRO A 130 26.35 5.26 -7.85
C PRO A 130 25.61 5.31 -9.20
N ARG A 131 25.61 4.18 -9.93
CA ARG A 131 25.01 4.09 -11.26
C ARG A 131 23.56 3.62 -11.27
N SER A 132 23.15 2.81 -10.30
CA SER A 132 21.87 2.07 -10.34
C SER A 132 21.05 2.13 -9.04
N GLY A 133 21.62 2.68 -7.98
CA GLY A 133 20.99 2.81 -6.68
C GLY A 133 19.75 3.70 -6.76
N LEU A 134 18.65 3.23 -6.20
CA LEU A 134 17.34 3.88 -6.24
C LEU A 134 17.33 5.28 -5.62
N PHE A 135 18.27 5.61 -4.72
CA PHE A 135 18.36 6.92 -4.08
C PHE A 135 19.35 7.84 -4.79
N MET A 136 20.07 7.32 -5.78
CA MET A 136 21.09 8.05 -6.53
C MET A 136 20.51 8.70 -7.79
N LEU A 137 21.23 9.67 -8.33
CA LEU A 137 20.91 10.23 -9.64
C LEU A 137 21.12 9.18 -10.74
N GLY A 138 22.25 8.45 -10.74
CA GLY A 138 22.56 7.50 -11.80
C GLY A 138 22.99 8.17 -13.11
N ASN A 139 23.35 7.35 -14.09
CA ASN A 139 24.03 7.83 -15.30
C ASN A 139 23.09 8.47 -16.34
N ASN A 140 21.80 8.17 -16.28
CA ASN A 140 20.83 8.61 -17.30
C ASN A 140 20.14 9.92 -16.92
N VAL A 141 20.56 10.55 -15.81
CA VAL A 141 19.93 11.78 -15.34
C VAL A 141 20.24 12.95 -16.27
N VAL A 142 19.23 13.76 -16.57
CA VAL A 142 19.41 15.11 -17.08
C VAL A 142 19.41 16.07 -15.90
N ASP A 143 20.58 16.31 -15.32
CA ASP A 143 20.69 17.02 -14.03
C ASP A 143 20.46 18.53 -14.13
N THR A 144 20.55 19.08 -15.34
CA THR A 144 20.26 20.50 -15.64
C THR A 144 18.78 20.84 -15.47
N LEU A 145 17.88 19.85 -15.50
CA LEU A 145 16.46 20.05 -15.28
C LEU A 145 16.09 19.74 -13.83
N TRP A 146 15.30 20.61 -13.21
CA TRP A 146 14.90 20.47 -11.80
C TRP A 146 14.17 19.14 -11.51
N LYS A 147 13.41 18.61 -12.48
CA LYS A 147 12.72 17.30 -12.37
C LYS A 147 13.68 16.11 -12.44
N LYS A 148 14.94 16.33 -12.83
CA LYS A 148 15.99 15.31 -12.96
C LYS A 148 15.51 14.07 -13.72
N PRO A 149 14.91 14.21 -14.92
CA PRO A 149 14.39 13.06 -15.65
C PRO A 149 15.53 12.07 -15.94
N GLY A 150 15.20 10.77 -15.94
CA GLY A 150 16.18 9.71 -16.10
C GLY A 150 16.96 9.33 -14.82
N ALA A 151 16.79 10.09 -13.73
CA ALA A 151 17.36 9.69 -12.44
C ALA A 151 16.83 8.34 -11.94
N ASN A 152 17.66 7.58 -11.21
CA ASN A 152 17.31 6.23 -10.75
C ASN A 152 16.10 6.19 -9.82
N PHE A 153 15.84 7.25 -9.05
CA PHE A 153 14.65 7.32 -8.18
C PHE A 153 13.33 7.35 -8.97
N TRP A 154 13.35 7.55 -10.29
CA TRP A 154 12.18 7.38 -11.15
C TRP A 154 11.85 5.92 -11.48
N SER A 155 12.75 4.99 -11.13
CA SER A 155 12.53 3.57 -11.32
C SER A 155 11.24 3.06 -10.65
N ARG A 156 10.66 2.02 -11.27
CA ARG A 156 9.54 1.26 -10.73
C ARG A 156 9.93 -0.17 -10.38
N SER A 157 11.23 -0.48 -10.37
CA SER A 157 11.75 -1.79 -9.98
C SER A 157 11.40 -2.12 -8.53
N GLU A 158 11.23 -3.40 -8.27
CA GLU A 158 10.88 -3.97 -6.96
C GLU A 158 11.99 -4.95 -6.57
N PHE A 159 12.50 -4.83 -5.34
CA PHE A 159 13.63 -5.62 -4.84
C PHE A 159 13.25 -6.36 -3.56
N PRO A 160 13.82 -7.55 -3.29
CA PRO A 160 13.57 -8.24 -2.04
C PRO A 160 14.17 -7.48 -0.85
N ALA A 161 13.43 -7.40 0.25
CA ALA A 161 13.88 -6.85 1.51
C ALA A 161 13.27 -7.64 2.67
N SER A 162 13.99 -7.78 3.78
CA SER A 162 13.41 -8.25 5.05
C SER A 162 12.66 -7.08 5.67
N VAL A 163 11.40 -7.28 6.05
CA VAL A 163 10.58 -6.23 6.65
C VAL A 163 10.01 -6.73 7.96
N GLU A 164 10.18 -5.93 9.00
CA GLU A 164 9.63 -6.15 10.32
C GLU A 164 8.74 -4.97 10.72
N PHE A 165 7.60 -5.26 11.36
CA PHE A 165 6.71 -4.28 11.97
C PHE A 165 6.56 -4.60 13.46
N PHE A 166 6.88 -3.64 14.30
CA PHE A 166 6.77 -3.72 15.75
C PHE A 166 5.69 -2.77 16.24
N GLU A 167 4.83 -3.29 17.12
CA GLU A 167 3.84 -2.50 17.84
C GLU A 167 4.49 -1.62 18.92
N THR A 168 3.71 -0.70 19.47
CA THR A 168 4.17 0.26 20.50
C THR A 168 4.57 -0.41 21.81
N ASP A 169 4.12 -1.65 22.04
CA ASP A 169 4.52 -2.51 23.16
C ASP A 169 5.83 -3.28 22.87
N GLY A 170 6.45 -3.07 21.71
CA GLY A 170 7.67 -3.76 21.27
C GLY A 170 7.42 -5.13 20.62
N ARG A 171 6.17 -5.61 20.56
CA ARG A 171 5.86 -6.91 19.95
C ARG A 171 6.04 -6.86 18.43
N CYS A 172 6.80 -7.80 17.88
CA CYS A 172 6.89 -7.98 16.43
C CYS A 172 5.58 -8.58 15.89
N ALA A 173 4.79 -7.78 15.15
CA ALA A 173 3.51 -8.22 14.59
C ALA A 173 3.61 -8.73 13.15
N TYR A 174 4.71 -8.43 12.46
CA TYR A 174 5.00 -8.96 11.12
C TYR A 174 6.52 -9.04 10.94
N ARG A 175 7.00 -10.17 10.44
CA ARG A 175 8.39 -10.39 10.01
C ARG A 175 8.37 -11.28 8.79
N ASN A 176 8.77 -10.77 7.63
CA ASN A 176 8.90 -11.59 6.42
C ASN A 176 9.78 -10.91 5.36
N GLN A 177 10.16 -11.65 4.32
CA GLN A 177 10.61 -11.05 3.07
C GLN A 177 9.43 -10.39 2.35
N SER A 178 9.66 -9.19 1.84
CA SER A 178 8.71 -8.37 1.09
C SER A 178 9.39 -7.69 -0.09
N GLY A 179 8.59 -7.23 -1.04
CA GLY A 179 9.05 -6.35 -2.10
C GLY A 179 9.19 -4.92 -1.60
N PHE A 180 10.36 -4.33 -1.81
CA PHE A 180 10.66 -2.92 -1.62
C PHE A 180 10.60 -2.19 -2.96
N ARG A 181 9.87 -1.08 -3.03
CA ARG A 181 9.82 -0.23 -4.23
C ARG A 181 9.61 1.22 -3.87
N LEU A 182 10.24 2.16 -4.58
CA LEU A 182 9.94 3.58 -4.40
C LEU A 182 8.50 3.92 -4.79
N PHE A 183 7.87 4.78 -4.00
CA PHE A 183 6.51 5.29 -4.19
C PHE A 183 6.52 6.80 -4.42
N GLY A 184 5.41 7.34 -4.95
CA GLY A 184 5.22 8.77 -5.17
C GLY A 184 5.54 9.25 -6.59
N GLY A 185 5.16 10.49 -6.87
CA GLY A 185 5.58 11.26 -8.03
C GLY A 185 6.76 12.16 -7.66
N MET A 186 6.54 13.47 -7.64
CA MET A 186 7.59 14.46 -7.40
C MET A 186 8.28 14.34 -6.03
N SER A 187 7.61 13.80 -5.03
CA SER A 187 8.19 13.54 -3.70
C SER A 187 9.40 12.60 -3.70
N ARG A 188 9.64 11.89 -4.82
CA ARG A 188 10.87 11.10 -5.04
C ARG A 188 12.13 11.96 -5.16
N LEU A 189 12.02 13.26 -5.40
CA LEU A 189 13.15 14.18 -5.38
C LEU A 189 13.70 14.40 -3.96
N PHE A 190 12.87 14.26 -2.93
CA PHE A 190 13.29 14.49 -1.54
C PHE A 190 14.23 13.39 -1.04
N PRO A 191 15.19 13.70 -0.16
CA PRO A 191 16.18 12.73 0.34
C PRO A 191 15.51 11.53 1.02
N GLN A 192 14.55 11.77 1.90
CA GLN A 192 13.69 10.74 2.49
C GLN A 192 12.65 10.31 1.43
N LYS A 193 12.78 9.09 0.90
CA LYS A 193 11.90 8.60 -0.18
C LYS A 193 10.70 7.85 0.39
N SER A 194 9.52 8.08 -0.17
CA SER A 194 8.37 7.19 0.09
C SER A 194 8.62 5.77 -0.44
N ILE A 195 8.24 4.75 0.33
CA ILE A 195 8.50 3.33 0.04
C ILE A 195 7.18 2.56 0.03
N ALA A 196 6.95 1.75 -1.00
CA ALA A 196 5.89 0.75 -1.00
C ALA A 196 6.46 -0.61 -0.58
N ILE A 197 5.87 -1.20 0.46
CA ILE A 197 6.08 -2.58 0.88
C ILE A 197 5.06 -3.47 0.19
N VAL A 198 5.51 -4.54 -0.44
CA VAL A 198 4.70 -5.42 -1.29
C VAL A 198 4.80 -6.86 -0.85
N ALA A 199 3.71 -7.43 -0.34
CA ALA A 199 3.67 -8.84 0.00
C ALA A 199 3.48 -9.70 -1.27
N ARG A 200 4.35 -10.68 -1.52
CA ARG A 200 4.25 -11.61 -2.66
C ARG A 200 4.79 -12.99 -2.28
N SER A 201 4.14 -14.03 -2.78
CA SER A 201 4.56 -15.44 -2.61
C SER A 201 5.98 -15.71 -3.10
N ARG A 202 6.46 -14.96 -4.11
CA ARG A 202 7.84 -15.07 -4.60
C ARG A 202 8.92 -14.59 -3.62
N TYR A 203 8.54 -13.85 -2.58
CA TYR A 203 9.46 -13.38 -1.54
C TYR A 203 9.21 -14.12 -0.22
N GLY A 204 7.95 -14.23 0.16
CA GLY A 204 7.51 -14.82 1.43
C GLY A 204 5.99 -14.84 1.43
N ASP A 205 5.35 -14.22 2.43
CA ASP A 205 3.89 -14.18 2.47
C ASP A 205 3.27 -13.41 1.31
N SER A 206 2.11 -13.88 0.86
CA SER A 206 1.32 -13.20 -0.17
C SER A 206 0.52 -11.99 0.34
N ARG A 207 0.45 -11.81 1.67
CA ARG A 207 -0.23 -10.73 2.40
C ARG A 207 0.53 -10.37 3.69
N ILE A 208 0.50 -9.11 4.07
CA ILE A 208 0.85 -8.64 5.41
C ILE A 208 -0.39 -8.84 6.28
N ARG A 209 -0.41 -9.82 7.18
CA ARG A 209 -1.58 -10.16 8.00
C ARG A 209 -1.47 -9.50 9.37
N HIS A 210 -1.94 -8.27 9.46
CA HIS A 210 -1.94 -7.51 10.70
C HIS A 210 -2.96 -6.36 10.61
N LYS A 211 -3.54 -5.94 11.73
CA LYS A 211 -4.44 -4.78 11.80
C LYS A 211 -3.63 -3.49 11.96
N VAL A 212 -2.93 -3.10 10.89
CA VAL A 212 -1.97 -1.99 10.92
C VAL A 212 -2.60 -0.68 11.40
N PHE A 213 -3.84 -0.40 10.99
CA PHE A 213 -4.57 0.85 11.28
C PHE A 213 -5.56 0.74 12.45
N GLY A 214 -5.44 -0.29 13.29
CA GLY A 214 -6.26 -0.43 14.51
C GLY A 214 -7.57 -1.18 14.32
N LYS A 215 -8.49 -0.99 15.28
CA LYS A 215 -9.75 -1.75 15.39
C LYS A 215 -10.78 -1.17 14.42
N GLY A 216 -11.28 -1.99 13.49
CA GLY A 216 -12.25 -1.59 12.46
C GLY A 216 -11.64 -1.57 11.05
N GLY A 217 -10.33 -1.30 10.95
CA GLY A 217 -9.60 -1.35 9.69
C GLY A 217 -9.33 -2.76 9.18
N LEU A 218 -8.80 -2.83 7.95
CA LEU A 218 -8.44 -4.10 7.31
C LEU A 218 -7.41 -4.89 8.12
N ASN A 219 -7.53 -6.23 8.09
CA ASN A 219 -6.64 -7.15 8.80
C ASN A 219 -5.52 -7.76 7.94
N LYS A 220 -5.50 -7.43 6.64
CA LYS A 220 -4.53 -7.96 5.69
C LYS A 220 -4.30 -7.01 4.52
N PHE A 221 -3.05 -6.86 4.12
CA PHE A 221 -2.67 -5.93 3.07
C PHE A 221 -1.83 -6.61 1.98
N LYS A 222 -2.03 -6.20 0.72
CA LYS A 222 -1.08 -6.51 -0.37
C LYS A 222 0.06 -5.52 -0.42
N PHE A 223 -0.28 -4.26 -0.13
CA PHE A 223 0.58 -3.11 -0.25
C PHE A 223 0.37 -2.24 0.98
N LEU A 224 1.46 -1.78 1.55
CA LEU A 224 1.49 -0.64 2.46
C LEU A 224 2.49 0.38 1.91
N VAL A 225 2.27 1.66 2.18
CA VAL A 225 3.19 2.73 1.78
C VAL A 225 3.71 3.41 3.02
N LEU A 226 5.03 3.42 3.21
CA LEU A 226 5.71 4.33 4.12
C LEU A 226 5.84 5.67 3.39
N ARG A 227 4.94 6.61 3.66
CA ARG A 227 4.88 7.92 3.00
C ARG A 227 5.69 8.95 3.78
N ASN A 228 6.57 9.67 3.08
CA ASN A 228 7.37 10.78 3.61
C ASN A 228 6.59 12.10 3.74
N SER A 229 5.26 12.03 3.77
CA SER A 229 4.34 13.18 3.79
C SER A 229 4.26 14.05 2.52
N GLY A 230 4.82 13.60 1.39
CA GLY A 230 4.56 14.25 0.10
C GLY A 230 5.10 15.68 0.04
N SER A 231 4.25 16.63 -0.32
CA SER A 231 4.56 18.07 -0.37
C SER A 231 4.72 18.69 1.03
N ASP A 232 4.22 18.03 2.08
CA ASP A 232 4.41 18.39 3.49
C ASP A 232 5.72 17.83 4.09
N PHE A 233 6.57 17.19 3.25
CA PHE A 233 7.89 16.74 3.68
C PHE A 233 8.74 17.91 4.21
N GLY A 234 9.36 17.72 5.38
CA GLY A 234 10.18 18.73 6.05
C GLY A 234 9.40 19.83 6.77
N LYS A 235 8.08 19.66 6.92
CA LYS A 235 7.19 20.58 7.66
C LYS A 235 6.49 19.83 8.81
N THR A 236 5.17 19.71 8.78
CA THR A 236 4.39 19.13 9.88
C THR A 236 4.33 17.61 9.85
N HIS A 237 4.53 16.98 8.69
CA HIS A 237 4.44 15.54 8.47
C HIS A 237 3.06 14.90 8.74
N PHE A 238 1.99 15.64 9.00
CA PHE A 238 0.66 15.04 9.29
C PHE A 238 -0.52 15.66 8.53
N ARG A 239 -0.30 16.65 7.65
CA ARG A 239 -1.40 17.36 6.95
C ARG A 239 -2.36 16.43 6.23
N ASP A 240 -1.82 15.55 5.40
CA ASP A 240 -2.62 14.59 4.65
C ASP A 240 -3.43 13.70 5.62
N ALA A 241 -2.86 13.33 6.76
CA ALA A 241 -3.52 12.48 7.76
C ALA A 241 -4.66 13.21 8.47
N LEU A 242 -4.42 14.46 8.86
CA LEU A 242 -5.43 15.36 9.40
C LEU A 242 -6.62 15.49 8.45
N MET A 243 -6.37 15.87 7.20
CA MET A 243 -7.44 16.12 6.22
C MET A 243 -8.23 14.86 5.87
N THR A 244 -7.58 13.70 5.72
CA THR A 244 -8.33 12.45 5.57
C THR A 244 -9.13 12.09 6.82
N GLY A 245 -8.63 12.43 8.02
CA GLY A 245 -9.32 12.18 9.30
C GLY A 245 -10.55 13.06 9.51
N LEU A 246 -10.56 14.28 8.96
CA LEU A 246 -11.71 15.20 9.06
C LEU A 246 -12.97 14.68 8.38
N VAL A 247 -12.85 13.66 7.53
CA VAL A 247 -13.97 13.03 6.80
C VAL A 247 -14.18 11.56 7.22
N ASP A 248 -13.73 11.16 8.42
CA ASP A 248 -13.86 9.79 8.93
C ASP A 248 -15.31 9.28 8.96
N GLU A 249 -16.27 10.16 9.25
CA GLU A 249 -17.69 9.84 9.34
C GLU A 249 -18.45 10.01 8.01
N TRP A 250 -17.76 10.31 6.90
CA TRP A 250 -18.39 10.52 5.59
C TRP A 250 -18.36 9.24 4.75
N ASP A 251 -19.35 9.05 3.87
CA ASP A 251 -19.34 7.96 2.88
C ASP A 251 -18.39 8.28 1.71
N ILE A 252 -17.09 8.29 2.03
CA ILE A 252 -16.02 8.57 1.08
C ILE A 252 -14.86 7.60 1.23
N ASP A 253 -14.41 7.05 0.11
CA ASP A 253 -13.22 6.22 0.09
C ASP A 253 -11.99 7.08 0.39
N LYS A 254 -11.19 6.68 1.37
CA LYS A 254 -9.96 7.37 1.76
C LYS A 254 -8.92 6.41 2.33
N GLN A 255 -7.67 6.83 2.38
CA GLN A 255 -6.58 6.01 2.92
C GLN A 255 -6.49 6.14 4.44
N ASP A 256 -6.50 5.02 5.15
CA ASP A 256 -6.09 5.00 6.55
C ASP A 256 -4.60 5.38 6.72
N TYR A 257 -4.23 5.84 7.92
CA TYR A 257 -2.85 6.16 8.26
C TYR A 257 -2.42 5.67 9.63
N ARG A 258 -1.10 5.55 9.79
CA ARG A 258 -0.45 5.36 11.09
C ARG A 258 0.97 5.92 11.08
N PRO A 259 1.34 6.86 11.98
CA PRO A 259 2.72 7.33 12.09
C PRO A 259 3.63 6.21 12.64
N VAL A 260 4.84 6.10 12.09
CA VAL A 260 5.84 5.11 12.49
C VAL A 260 7.26 5.66 12.41
N HIS A 261 8.15 5.11 13.24
CA HIS A 261 9.59 5.22 13.04
C HIS A 261 10.03 4.18 12.01
N VAL A 262 10.93 4.58 11.10
CA VAL A 262 11.50 3.66 10.12
C VAL A 262 12.99 3.52 10.33
N TYR A 263 13.47 2.28 10.31
CA TYR A 263 14.88 1.93 10.24
C TYR A 263 15.18 1.22 8.93
N ILE A 264 16.29 1.57 8.28
CA ILE A 264 16.77 0.86 7.09
C ILE A 264 18.22 0.48 7.36
N ASN A 265 18.50 -0.82 7.26
CA ASN A 265 19.81 -1.40 7.53
C ASN A 265 20.38 -1.03 8.91
N GLY A 266 19.52 -1.04 9.93
CA GLY A 266 19.88 -0.68 11.31
C GLY A 266 20.06 0.82 11.58
N GLN A 267 19.90 1.69 10.57
CA GLN A 267 19.99 3.13 10.73
C GLN A 267 18.60 3.75 10.86
N TYR A 268 18.43 4.77 11.69
CA TYR A 268 17.17 5.50 11.82
C TYR A 268 16.94 6.44 10.63
N TRP A 269 15.75 6.37 10.03
CA TRP A 269 15.37 7.15 8.83
C TRP A 269 14.30 8.21 9.09
N GLY A 270 13.91 8.42 10.33
CA GLY A 270 12.89 9.41 10.70
C GLY A 270 11.47 8.84 10.75
N ILE A 271 10.52 9.78 10.83
CA ILE A 271 9.08 9.50 10.90
C ILE A 271 8.52 9.37 9.49
N TYR A 272 7.73 8.32 9.28
CA TYR A 272 6.89 8.13 8.09
C TYR A 272 5.44 7.93 8.52
N ASN A 273 4.51 8.19 7.61
CA ASN A 273 3.13 7.73 7.76
C ASN A 273 2.94 6.46 6.94
N ILE A 274 2.62 5.35 7.59
CA ILE A 274 2.04 4.21 6.88
C ILE A 274 0.72 4.67 6.31
N ARG A 275 0.50 4.41 5.02
CA ARG A 275 -0.75 4.61 4.31
C ARG A 275 -1.15 3.31 3.62
N GLU A 276 -2.45 3.12 3.46
CA GLU A 276 -2.95 2.19 2.47
C GLU A 276 -2.49 2.58 1.07
N LYS A 277 -2.61 1.70 0.07
CA LYS A 277 -2.29 2.06 -1.31
C LYS A 277 -3.52 1.99 -2.17
N VAL A 278 -4.01 3.12 -2.65
CA VAL A 278 -5.20 3.17 -3.51
C VAL A 278 -4.96 2.45 -4.85
N ASN A 279 -5.49 1.24 -4.93
CA ASN A 279 -5.48 0.34 -6.07
C ASN A 279 -6.63 -0.67 -5.92
N ARG A 280 -6.75 -1.64 -6.83
CA ARG A 280 -7.81 -2.66 -6.79
C ARG A 280 -7.95 -3.43 -5.47
N PHE A 281 -6.85 -3.68 -4.75
CA PHE A 281 -6.86 -4.38 -3.46
C PHE A 281 -7.34 -3.50 -2.31
N PHE A 282 -7.18 -2.17 -2.41
CA PHE A 282 -7.77 -1.22 -1.47
C PHE A 282 -9.28 -1.22 -1.65
N ILE A 283 -9.75 -1.09 -2.90
CA ILE A 283 -11.19 -1.08 -3.21
C ILE A 283 -11.86 -2.37 -2.73
N ALA A 284 -11.35 -3.54 -3.10
CA ALA A 284 -11.93 -4.82 -2.63
C ALA A 284 -11.74 -5.08 -1.13
N GLY A 285 -10.86 -4.32 -0.46
CA GLY A 285 -10.72 -4.36 1.00
C GLY A 285 -11.87 -3.64 1.70
N HIS A 286 -12.18 -2.43 1.22
CA HIS A 286 -13.22 -1.56 1.78
C HIS A 286 -14.63 -1.87 1.23
N HIS A 287 -14.72 -2.48 0.06
CA HIS A 287 -15.97 -2.91 -0.60
C HIS A 287 -15.91 -4.43 -0.83
N PRO A 288 -16.16 -5.27 0.20
CA PRO A 288 -15.98 -6.71 0.13
C PRO A 288 -16.92 -7.41 -0.88
N GLU A 289 -18.00 -6.74 -1.30
CA GLU A 289 -18.89 -7.19 -2.36
C GLU A 289 -18.37 -6.91 -3.78
N VAL A 290 -17.23 -6.22 -3.90
CA VAL A 290 -16.59 -5.89 -5.18
C VAL A 290 -15.36 -6.76 -5.41
N ASP A 291 -15.39 -7.55 -6.48
CA ASP A 291 -14.21 -8.29 -6.91
C ASP A 291 -13.13 -7.34 -7.48
N ASN A 292 -11.87 -7.55 -7.04
CA ASN A 292 -10.76 -6.65 -7.38
C ASN A 292 -10.40 -6.64 -8.88
N ASP A 293 -10.81 -7.65 -9.65
CA ASP A 293 -10.57 -7.70 -11.09
C ASP A 293 -11.78 -7.22 -11.91
N SER A 294 -12.94 -7.03 -11.27
CA SER A 294 -14.22 -6.59 -11.84
C SER A 294 -14.54 -5.12 -11.56
N ILE A 295 -13.58 -4.24 -11.85
CA ILE A 295 -13.71 -2.78 -11.67
C ILE A 295 -13.12 -2.01 -12.84
N ASP A 296 -13.65 -0.80 -13.08
CA ASP A 296 -12.92 0.27 -13.74
C ASP A 296 -12.23 1.12 -12.68
N LEU A 297 -10.94 1.41 -12.85
CA LEU A 297 -10.18 2.31 -11.99
C LEU A 297 -9.36 3.26 -12.85
N ILE A 298 -9.64 4.55 -12.71
CA ILE A 298 -9.06 5.63 -13.51
C ILE A 298 -8.43 6.66 -12.58
N GLU A 299 -7.33 7.25 -13.03
CA GLU A 299 -6.60 8.32 -12.33
C GLU A 299 -6.37 9.50 -13.27
N HIS A 300 -6.29 10.72 -12.73
CA HIS A 300 -6.11 11.96 -13.50
C HIS A 300 -7.20 12.07 -14.60
N ARG A 301 -6.88 12.76 -15.71
CA ARG A 301 -7.79 12.98 -16.85
C ARG A 301 -8.36 11.68 -17.44
N TYR A 302 -7.56 10.65 -17.73
CA TYR A 302 -8.01 9.36 -18.32
C TYR A 302 -7.05 8.18 -18.07
N THR A 303 -6.15 8.28 -17.09
CA THR A 303 -5.11 7.26 -16.89
C THR A 303 -5.72 5.97 -16.34
N ARG A 304 -5.92 5.00 -17.21
CA ARG A 304 -6.45 3.67 -16.86
C ARG A 304 -5.48 2.90 -15.98
N LYS A 305 -5.91 2.54 -14.78
CA LYS A 305 -5.21 1.59 -13.89
C LYS A 305 -5.79 0.19 -13.96
N ARG A 306 -7.11 0.06 -14.19
CA ARG A 306 -7.83 -1.21 -14.37
C ARG A 306 -9.10 -1.00 -15.19
N GLY A 307 -9.59 -2.05 -15.86
CA GLY A 307 -10.87 -2.05 -16.56
C GLY A 307 -10.86 -1.26 -17.87
N SER A 308 -11.85 -0.39 -18.06
CA SER A 308 -12.12 0.38 -19.26
C SER A 308 -12.42 1.84 -18.91
N THR A 309 -12.09 2.77 -19.82
CA THR A 309 -12.47 4.19 -19.72
C THR A 309 -13.80 4.49 -20.41
N ARG A 310 -14.37 3.53 -21.16
CA ARG A 310 -15.53 3.75 -22.04
C ARG A 310 -16.76 4.26 -21.31
N HIS A 311 -17.10 3.68 -20.16
CA HIS A 311 -18.28 4.08 -19.38
C HIS A 311 -18.17 5.54 -18.90
N TYR A 312 -16.98 5.95 -18.47
CA TYR A 312 -16.74 7.33 -18.05
C TYR A 312 -16.78 8.31 -19.23
N LEU A 313 -16.16 7.94 -20.36
CA LEU A 313 -16.21 8.76 -21.57
C LEU A 313 -17.63 8.95 -22.10
N ASN A 314 -18.49 7.92 -21.98
CA ASN A 314 -19.92 8.04 -22.32
C ASN A 314 -20.65 9.03 -21.40
N LEU A 315 -20.38 8.99 -20.08
CA LEU A 315 -20.92 9.96 -19.12
C LEU A 315 -20.48 11.38 -19.49
N LEU A 316 -19.19 11.61 -19.77
CA LEU A 316 -18.70 12.92 -20.18
C LEU A 316 -19.35 13.39 -21.49
N SER A 317 -19.46 12.51 -22.49
CA SER A 317 -20.12 12.87 -23.77
C SER A 317 -21.61 13.19 -23.58
N PHE A 318 -22.29 12.53 -22.65
CA PHE A 318 -23.67 12.89 -22.29
C PHE A 318 -23.72 14.30 -21.68
N LEU A 319 -22.86 14.60 -20.71
CA LEU A 319 -22.79 15.90 -20.05
C LEU A 319 -22.43 17.05 -20.99
N GLU A 320 -21.60 16.81 -22.00
CA GLU A 320 -21.27 17.81 -23.04
C GLU A 320 -22.47 18.18 -23.91
N LYS A 321 -23.39 17.22 -24.13
CA LYS A 321 -24.52 17.38 -25.06
C LYS A 321 -25.84 17.72 -24.39
N ASN A 322 -25.91 17.64 -23.06
CA ASN A 322 -27.15 17.76 -22.31
C ASN A 322 -26.96 18.68 -21.09
N SER A 323 -27.89 19.61 -20.86
CA SER A 323 -27.90 20.43 -19.64
C SER A 323 -28.51 19.67 -18.47
N LEU A 324 -27.92 19.82 -17.28
CA LEU A 324 -28.46 19.22 -16.06
C LEU A 324 -29.53 20.09 -15.38
N ALA A 325 -29.79 21.29 -15.89
CA ALA A 325 -30.99 22.05 -15.54
C ALA A 325 -32.29 21.28 -15.88
N ASN A 326 -32.24 20.32 -16.83
CA ASN A 326 -33.32 19.39 -17.07
C ASN A 326 -33.27 18.23 -16.05
N PRO A 327 -34.32 18.04 -15.21
CA PRO A 327 -34.34 16.99 -14.19
C PRO A 327 -34.16 15.57 -14.74
N ALA A 328 -34.61 15.27 -15.96
CA ALA A 328 -34.45 13.95 -16.56
C ALA A 328 -32.98 13.63 -16.87
N ASN A 329 -32.21 14.65 -17.28
CA ASN A 329 -30.78 14.49 -17.54
C ASN A 329 -30.00 14.31 -16.22
N TYR A 330 -30.37 15.05 -15.18
CA TYR A 330 -29.79 14.89 -13.85
C TYR A 330 -30.09 13.50 -13.26
N ALA A 331 -31.35 13.04 -13.37
CA ALA A 331 -31.74 11.69 -12.97
C ALA A 331 -30.94 10.60 -13.71
N TYR A 332 -30.69 10.78 -15.02
CA TYR A 332 -29.78 9.88 -15.75
C TYR A 332 -28.37 9.88 -15.15
N VAL A 333 -27.78 11.05 -14.87
CA VAL A 333 -26.43 11.14 -14.28
C VAL A 333 -26.35 10.44 -12.92
N GLN A 334 -27.38 10.53 -12.08
CA GLN A 334 -27.47 9.81 -10.79
C GLN A 334 -27.44 8.27 -10.95
N THR A 335 -27.78 7.73 -12.13
CA THR A 335 -27.61 6.30 -12.45
C THR A 335 -26.18 5.94 -12.87
N GLN A 336 -25.38 6.92 -13.31
CA GLN A 336 -24.03 6.72 -13.83
C GLN A 336 -22.95 6.95 -12.75
N MET A 337 -23.22 7.85 -11.80
CA MET A 337 -22.29 8.23 -10.74
C MET A 337 -23.01 8.39 -9.40
N ASP A 338 -22.26 8.18 -8.33
CA ASP A 338 -22.70 8.49 -6.98
C ASP A 338 -22.53 9.98 -6.72
N VAL A 339 -23.61 10.74 -6.96
CA VAL A 339 -23.59 12.21 -6.89
C VAL A 339 -23.32 12.71 -5.46
N GLN A 340 -23.80 12.00 -4.43
CA GLN A 340 -23.54 12.36 -3.03
C GLN A 340 -22.06 12.18 -2.69
N ASN A 341 -21.48 11.02 -3.04
CA ASN A 341 -20.05 10.78 -2.85
C ASN A 341 -19.17 11.82 -3.58
N PHE A 342 -19.54 12.20 -4.81
CA PHE A 342 -18.82 13.24 -5.54
C PHE A 342 -18.98 14.63 -4.91
N MET A 343 -20.17 14.95 -4.39
CA MET A 343 -20.44 16.19 -3.66
C MET A 343 -19.54 16.28 -2.43
N ASP A 344 -19.55 15.26 -1.56
CA ASP A 344 -18.70 15.19 -0.36
C ASP A 344 -17.21 15.26 -0.71
N TYR A 345 -16.78 14.58 -1.78
CA TYR A 345 -15.41 14.67 -2.29
C TYR A 345 -15.02 16.11 -2.67
N GLN A 346 -15.87 16.82 -3.43
CA GLN A 346 -15.59 18.19 -3.84
C GLN A 346 -15.63 19.16 -2.66
N ILE A 347 -16.59 19.00 -1.74
CA ILE A 347 -16.68 19.81 -0.52
C ILE A 347 -15.40 19.66 0.31
N ALA A 348 -14.91 18.43 0.51
CA ALA A 348 -13.66 18.20 1.22
C ALA A 348 -12.48 18.91 0.53
N GLN A 349 -12.31 18.75 -0.79
CA GLN A 349 -11.20 19.37 -1.53
C GLN A 349 -11.25 20.91 -1.49
N ILE A 350 -12.45 21.51 -1.55
CA ILE A 350 -12.64 22.97 -1.47
C ILE A 350 -12.41 23.45 -0.04
N TYR A 351 -12.98 22.78 0.96
CA TYR A 351 -12.82 23.13 2.36
C TYR A 351 -11.35 23.07 2.79
N PHE A 352 -10.61 22.09 2.28
CA PHE A 352 -9.17 21.96 2.53
C PHE A 352 -8.33 23.00 1.78
N ASP A 353 -8.90 23.74 0.85
CA ASP A 353 -8.14 24.51 -0.14
C ASP A 353 -7.03 23.68 -0.80
N ASN A 354 -7.35 22.44 -1.21
CA ASN A 354 -6.36 21.59 -1.86
C ASN A 354 -6.14 22.04 -3.30
N GLN A 355 -5.07 22.81 -3.52
CA GLN A 355 -4.77 23.40 -4.81
C GLN A 355 -4.17 22.41 -5.81
N ASP A 356 -3.87 21.16 -5.43
CA ASP A 356 -3.39 20.10 -6.36
C ASP A 356 -4.49 19.09 -6.72
N ALA A 357 -5.72 19.31 -6.24
CA ALA A 357 -6.84 18.39 -6.42
C ALA A 357 -7.18 18.13 -7.91
N GLY A 358 -6.94 19.10 -8.80
CA GLY A 358 -7.20 18.93 -10.23
C GLY A 358 -6.30 17.90 -10.93
N GLY A 359 -5.13 17.59 -10.34
CA GLY A 359 -4.23 16.52 -10.78
C GLY A 359 -4.38 15.22 -10.00
N ASN A 360 -4.74 15.29 -8.71
CA ASN A 360 -4.80 14.15 -7.80
C ASN A 360 -6.20 13.53 -7.71
N ILE A 361 -6.73 13.12 -8.86
CA ILE A 361 -8.07 12.53 -8.97
C ILE A 361 -7.97 11.03 -9.20
N LYS A 362 -8.73 10.24 -8.45
CA LYS A 362 -8.89 8.81 -8.67
C LYS A 362 -10.32 8.40 -8.37
N PHE A 363 -10.87 7.60 -9.27
CA PHE A 363 -12.26 7.23 -9.22
C PHE A 363 -12.45 5.84 -9.84
N TRP A 364 -13.48 5.16 -9.37
CA TRP A 364 -13.70 3.77 -9.67
C TRP A 364 -15.17 3.44 -9.81
N ARG A 365 -15.44 2.32 -10.46
CA ARG A 365 -16.79 1.79 -10.71
C ARG A 365 -16.74 0.27 -10.65
N PRO A 366 -17.66 -0.41 -9.95
CA PRO A 366 -17.79 -1.86 -10.01
C PRO A 366 -18.47 -2.31 -11.32
N HIS A 367 -18.07 -3.47 -11.85
CA HIS A 367 -18.75 -4.12 -12.97
C HIS A 367 -19.97 -4.92 -12.49
N LYS A 368 -21.00 -4.20 -12.03
CA LYS A 368 -22.30 -4.80 -11.65
C LYS A 368 -23.47 -3.99 -12.25
N PRO A 369 -24.66 -4.58 -12.42
CA PRO A 369 -25.86 -3.81 -12.74
C PRO A 369 -26.03 -2.64 -11.75
N GLY A 370 -26.25 -1.44 -12.27
CA GLY A 370 -26.32 -0.22 -11.44
C GLY A 370 -24.98 0.24 -10.82
N GLY A 371 -23.84 -0.29 -11.27
CA GLY A 371 -22.52 0.14 -10.81
C GLY A 371 -22.20 1.59 -11.19
N ARG A 372 -22.07 2.45 -10.18
CA ARG A 372 -21.83 3.90 -10.33
C ARG A 372 -20.36 4.27 -10.12
N TRP A 373 -19.93 5.38 -10.71
CA TRP A 373 -18.64 5.99 -10.41
C TRP A 373 -18.60 6.59 -9.00
N ARG A 374 -17.51 6.35 -8.27
CA ARG A 374 -17.19 6.90 -6.95
C ARG A 374 -15.77 7.45 -6.93
N TRP A 375 -15.56 8.55 -6.21
CA TRP A 375 -14.27 9.24 -6.07
C TRP A 375 -13.63 8.88 -4.74
N ILE A 376 -12.30 8.81 -4.78
CA ILE A 376 -11.47 8.45 -3.63
C ILE A 376 -10.70 9.71 -3.24
N LEU A 377 -10.79 10.10 -1.97
CA LEU A 377 -10.01 11.20 -1.41
C LEU A 377 -8.59 10.71 -1.08
N TYR A 378 -7.58 11.35 -1.69
CA TYR A 378 -6.17 11.09 -1.41
C TYR A 378 -5.31 12.28 -1.84
N ASP A 379 -4.05 12.31 -1.38
CA ASP A 379 -3.05 13.33 -1.75
C ASP A 379 -3.53 14.75 -1.41
N THR A 380 -3.89 14.93 -0.15
CA THR A 380 -4.44 16.18 0.37
C THR A 380 -3.38 17.09 0.99
N ASP A 381 -2.11 16.68 1.07
CA ASP A 381 -1.06 17.45 1.79
C ASP A 381 -0.88 18.90 1.31
N TRP A 382 -1.27 19.24 0.07
CA TRP A 382 -1.32 20.61 -0.43
C TRP A 382 -2.61 21.38 -0.05
N GLY A 383 -3.27 20.98 1.03
CA GLY A 383 -4.32 21.75 1.68
C GLY A 383 -3.84 22.56 2.89
N PHE A 384 -4.77 23.33 3.47
CA PHE A 384 -4.63 24.12 4.68
C PHE A 384 -3.38 25.01 4.70
N GLY A 385 -3.09 25.63 3.55
CA GLY A 385 -2.09 26.69 3.46
C GLY A 385 -0.63 26.26 3.44
N LEU A 386 -0.35 25.05 2.97
CA LEU A 386 1.00 24.46 2.92
C LEU A 386 2.09 25.39 2.33
N HIS A 387 1.75 26.24 1.37
CA HIS A 387 2.69 27.07 0.60
C HIS A 387 2.52 28.59 0.78
N GLY A 388 1.64 29.06 1.68
CA GLY A 388 1.44 30.49 1.87
C GLY A 388 0.63 30.84 3.10
N ARG A 389 1.07 31.89 3.81
CA ARG A 389 0.42 32.36 5.05
C ARG A 389 -0.95 33.00 4.80
N ASP A 390 -1.20 33.53 3.59
CA ASP A 390 -2.45 34.19 3.20
C ASP A 390 -3.42 33.30 2.42
N THR A 391 -3.16 31.99 2.37
CA THR A 391 -4.00 31.01 1.66
C THR A 391 -5.43 30.96 2.19
N TYR A 392 -5.68 31.33 3.45
CA TYR A 392 -7.04 31.49 3.99
C TYR A 392 -7.87 32.56 3.28
N LYS A 393 -7.25 33.46 2.49
CA LYS A 393 -7.93 34.45 1.64
C LYS A 393 -8.28 33.90 0.26
N HIS A 394 -7.80 32.71 -0.09
CA HIS A 394 -8.03 32.12 -1.41
C HIS A 394 -9.50 31.70 -1.55
N ASN A 395 -10.13 32.10 -2.66
CA ASN A 395 -11.48 31.68 -2.98
C ASN A 395 -11.43 30.28 -3.62
N SER A 396 -11.36 29.26 -2.75
CA SER A 396 -11.23 27.86 -3.20
C SER A 396 -12.44 27.40 -4.00
N LEU A 397 -13.65 27.88 -3.69
CA LEU A 397 -14.84 27.56 -4.47
C LEU A 397 -14.69 28.07 -5.91
N ALA A 398 -14.31 29.35 -6.09
CA ALA A 398 -14.09 29.92 -7.42
C ALA A 398 -12.97 29.19 -8.19
N PHE A 399 -11.94 28.71 -7.49
CA PHE A 399 -10.92 27.86 -8.08
C PHE A 399 -11.53 26.55 -8.58
N HIS A 400 -12.20 25.77 -7.73
CA HIS A 400 -12.78 24.46 -8.10
C HIS A 400 -13.95 24.54 -9.09
N THR A 401 -14.49 25.73 -9.35
CA THR A 401 -15.52 25.98 -10.38
C THR A 401 -15.03 26.81 -11.55
N ASN A 402 -13.72 27.06 -11.68
CA ASN A 402 -13.18 27.83 -12.81
C ASN A 402 -13.29 27.04 -14.14
N PRO A 403 -13.97 27.58 -15.17
CA PRO A 403 -14.07 26.91 -16.47
C PRO A 403 -12.75 26.90 -17.26
N ASP A 404 -11.88 27.89 -17.04
CA ASP A 404 -10.74 28.22 -17.92
C ASP A 404 -9.42 28.32 -17.15
N GLY A 405 -9.15 27.33 -16.28
CA GLY A 405 -7.89 27.28 -15.56
C GLY A 405 -6.70 26.74 -16.39
N PRO A 406 -5.47 26.87 -15.87
CA PRO A 406 -4.25 26.43 -16.55
C PRO A 406 -4.15 24.90 -16.65
N SER A 407 -3.21 24.38 -17.46
CA SER A 407 -3.00 22.93 -17.62
C SER A 407 -2.69 22.18 -16.30
N TRP A 408 -2.10 22.88 -15.34
CA TRP A 408 -1.93 22.50 -13.94
C TRP A 408 -1.99 23.77 -13.08
N PRO A 409 -2.56 23.74 -11.87
CA PRO A 409 -3.19 22.58 -11.23
C PRO A 409 -4.65 22.33 -11.60
N ASN A 410 -5.29 23.27 -12.29
CA ASN A 410 -6.75 23.32 -12.40
C ASN A 410 -7.26 23.42 -13.85
N PRO A 411 -7.01 22.40 -14.68
CA PRO A 411 -7.43 22.45 -16.07
C PRO A 411 -8.95 22.31 -16.25
N PRO A 412 -9.55 22.80 -17.35
CA PRO A 412 -11.00 22.85 -17.56
C PRO A 412 -11.75 21.53 -17.37
N TRP A 413 -11.08 20.41 -17.67
CA TRP A 413 -11.64 19.07 -17.54
C TRP A 413 -11.76 18.59 -16.08
N SER A 414 -10.97 19.15 -15.15
CA SER A 414 -10.97 18.75 -13.75
C SER A 414 -12.14 19.34 -12.96
N THR A 415 -12.59 20.55 -13.33
CA THR A 415 -13.75 21.24 -12.74
C THR A 415 -15.07 20.93 -13.46
N PHE A 416 -15.00 20.33 -14.66
CA PHE A 416 -16.14 20.15 -15.56
C PHE A 416 -17.36 19.48 -14.90
N LEU A 417 -17.17 18.36 -14.20
CA LEU A 417 -18.26 17.64 -13.54
C LEU A 417 -18.99 18.48 -12.49
N LEU A 418 -18.24 19.18 -11.63
CA LEU A 418 -18.84 20.03 -10.60
C LEU A 418 -19.62 21.19 -11.23
N ARG A 419 -19.04 21.86 -12.24
CA ARG A 419 -19.73 22.92 -12.98
C ARG A 419 -21.03 22.43 -13.62
N LYS A 420 -21.01 21.25 -14.24
CA LYS A 420 -22.22 20.64 -14.85
C LYS A 420 -23.27 20.31 -13.81
N LEU A 421 -22.89 19.76 -12.64
CA LEU A 421 -23.82 19.42 -11.57
C LEU A 421 -24.44 20.67 -10.94
N LEU A 422 -23.69 21.76 -10.80
CA LEU A 422 -24.18 23.05 -10.31
C LEU A 422 -25.19 23.73 -11.26
N GLU A 423 -25.37 23.27 -12.50
CA GLU A 423 -26.47 23.72 -13.38
C GLU A 423 -27.85 23.24 -12.87
N ASN A 424 -27.88 22.22 -12.02
CA ASN A 424 -29.10 21.64 -11.49
C ASN A 424 -29.45 22.24 -10.12
N GLU A 425 -30.64 22.83 -10.00
CA GLU A 425 -31.07 23.54 -8.78
C GLU A 425 -31.18 22.61 -7.54
N GLU A 426 -31.53 21.32 -7.72
CA GLU A 426 -31.57 20.35 -6.63
C GLU A 426 -30.15 20.08 -6.11
N PHE A 427 -29.20 19.82 -7.00
CA PHE A 427 -27.80 19.62 -6.64
C PHE A 427 -27.19 20.88 -6.01
N GLU A 428 -27.44 22.06 -6.57
CA GLU A 428 -26.92 23.33 -6.05
C GLU A 428 -27.36 23.56 -4.60
N LYS A 429 -28.68 23.41 -4.32
CA LYS A 429 -29.21 23.54 -2.96
C LYS A 429 -28.62 22.52 -2.01
N ALA A 430 -28.51 21.26 -2.44
CA ALA A 430 -27.90 20.21 -1.64
C ALA A 430 -26.41 20.50 -1.35
N PHE A 431 -25.66 20.97 -2.35
CA PHE A 431 -24.26 21.34 -2.23
C PHE A 431 -24.07 22.47 -1.21
N VAL A 432 -24.86 23.56 -1.31
CA VAL A 432 -24.79 24.68 -0.36
C VAL A 432 -25.13 24.25 1.06
N ASN A 433 -26.22 23.49 1.24
CA ASN A 433 -26.63 23.01 2.56
C ASN A 433 -25.56 22.10 3.18
N ARG A 434 -24.99 21.20 2.38
CA ARG A 434 -23.94 20.27 2.82
C ARG A 434 -22.61 20.98 3.11
N PHE A 435 -22.33 22.08 2.43
CA PHE A 435 -21.12 22.87 2.67
C PHE A 435 -21.22 23.69 3.97
N ALA A 436 -22.42 24.20 4.28
CA ALA A 436 -22.66 25.07 5.41
C ALA A 436 -22.93 24.34 6.74
N GLY A 437 -23.43 23.10 6.69
CA GLY A 437 -23.72 22.25 7.86
C GLY A 437 -22.71 21.12 8.01
#